data_AF-A0A565BQ29-F1
#
_entry.id   AF-A0A565BQ29-F1
#
_cell.length_a   1.000
_cell.length_b   1.000
_cell.length_c   1.000
_cell.angle_alpha   90.00
_cell.angle_beta   90.00
_cell.angle_gamma   90.00
#
_symmetry.space_group_name_H-M   'P 1'
#
loop_
_entity.id
_entity.type
_entity.pdbx_description
1 polymer ?
#
loop_
_entity_poly.entity_id
_entity_poly.type
_entity_poly.pdbx_seq_one_letter_code
_entity_poly.pdbx_strand_id
1 'polypeptide(L)'
;MQKQEFLELFEAATRAAKSSEVSRCIDAMNRLKEAPKSLACDVIYTTYIGKSFSVFIDHENPKIRSESKLLWDLWLMYLYATGSKQSRVLVKDQNPVKKTGDSKRDKVREILQTSLSKVANEVVNVEMKKRVVSCDPSIVAVSVESAMFKRLGCFMGPQKAKYRSILFNMGDSNNPDLRRKVLIGEINGERLVTMKKEEMGSEKIQMEVEQIKEKARFKEDNRIKMMCMLQSSSDMIMT
;
A
#
# COMPACT_ATOMS: atom_id res chain seq x y z
N MET A 1 -30.43 15.89 14.46
CA MET A 1 -30.44 14.86 13.40
C MET A 1 -30.15 13.50 14.01
N GLN A 2 -30.97 12.48 13.71
CA GLN A 2 -30.71 11.08 14.10
C GLN A 2 -30.14 10.26 12.92
N LYS A 3 -29.61 9.05 13.17
CA LYS A 3 -29.02 8.19 12.12
C LYS A 3 -29.98 7.89 10.97
N GLN A 4 -31.22 7.57 11.28
CA GLN A 4 -32.24 7.28 10.27
C GLN A 4 -32.55 8.51 9.42
N GLU A 5 -32.72 9.66 10.06
CA GLU A 5 -32.95 10.95 9.39
C GLU A 5 -31.78 11.34 8.46
N PHE A 6 -30.54 11.08 8.88
CA PHE A 6 -29.35 11.30 8.04
C PHE A 6 -29.38 10.44 6.77
N LEU A 7 -29.74 9.16 6.91
CA LEU A 7 -29.82 8.22 5.78
C LEU A 7 -30.94 8.60 4.81
N GLU A 8 -32.11 8.98 5.31
CA GLU A 8 -33.23 9.47 4.50
C GLU A 8 -32.86 10.75 3.76
N LEU A 9 -32.16 11.67 4.42
CA LEU A 9 -31.67 12.90 3.82
C LEU A 9 -30.64 12.62 2.70
N PHE A 10 -29.75 11.65 2.92
CA PHE A 10 -28.80 11.19 1.91
C PHE A 10 -29.49 10.54 0.70
N GLU A 11 -30.50 9.71 0.94
CA GLU A 11 -31.28 9.09 -0.12
C GLU A 11 -32.08 10.14 -0.91
N ALA A 12 -32.67 11.12 -0.21
CA ALA A 12 -33.36 12.25 -0.83
C ALA A 12 -32.42 13.06 -1.72
N ALA A 13 -31.20 13.37 -1.24
CA ALA A 13 -30.16 14.02 -2.04
C ALA A 13 -29.83 13.19 -3.29
N THR A 14 -29.67 11.87 -3.14
CA THR A 14 -29.35 10.95 -4.23
C THR A 14 -30.46 10.89 -5.28
N ARG A 15 -31.72 10.84 -4.86
CA ARG A 15 -32.89 10.82 -5.74
C ARG A 15 -33.02 12.16 -6.48
N ALA A 16 -32.84 13.27 -5.79
CA ALA A 16 -32.84 14.61 -6.40
C ALA A 16 -31.70 14.79 -7.42
N ALA A 17 -30.50 14.28 -7.13
CA ALA A 17 -29.39 14.29 -8.10
C ALA A 17 -29.74 13.49 -9.36
N LYS A 18 -30.24 12.25 -9.21
CA LYS A 18 -30.63 11.42 -10.36
C LYS A 18 -31.74 12.05 -11.21
N SER A 19 -32.67 12.76 -10.57
CA SER A 19 -33.74 13.50 -11.25
C SER A 19 -33.32 14.89 -11.75
N SER A 20 -32.03 15.26 -11.63
CA SER A 20 -31.50 16.58 -11.98
C SER A 20 -32.20 17.77 -11.27
N GLU A 21 -32.78 17.52 -10.10
CA GLU A 21 -33.44 18.53 -9.26
C GLU A 21 -32.41 19.29 -8.41
N VAL A 22 -31.68 20.19 -9.06
CA VAL A 22 -30.51 20.88 -8.49
C VAL A 22 -30.78 21.53 -7.13
N SER A 23 -31.88 22.27 -7.00
CA SER A 23 -32.19 22.98 -5.74
C SER A 23 -32.46 22.02 -4.59
N ARG A 24 -33.20 20.92 -4.83
CA ARG A 24 -33.53 19.93 -3.81
C ARG A 24 -32.31 19.13 -3.39
N CYS A 25 -31.43 18.81 -4.36
CA CYS A 25 -30.18 18.11 -4.10
C CYS A 25 -29.25 18.94 -3.20
N ILE A 26 -29.07 20.23 -3.54
CA ILE A 26 -28.19 21.13 -2.78
C ILE A 26 -28.74 21.42 -1.38
N ASP A 27 -30.05 21.60 -1.23
CA ASP A 27 -30.68 21.78 0.08
C ASP A 27 -30.43 20.59 1.00
N ALA A 28 -30.64 19.37 0.49
CA ALA A 28 -30.35 18.14 1.23
C ALA A 28 -28.85 18.02 1.59
N MET A 29 -27.94 18.39 0.68
CA MET A 29 -26.49 18.42 0.96
C MET A 29 -26.12 19.42 2.04
N ASN A 30 -26.71 20.62 2.05
CA ASN A 30 -26.43 21.62 3.06
C ASN A 30 -26.90 21.15 4.44
N ARG A 31 -28.08 20.53 4.53
CA ARG A 31 -28.55 19.90 5.77
C ARG A 31 -27.64 18.75 6.24
N LEU A 32 -27.03 18.00 5.31
CA LEU A 32 -26.02 16.99 5.65
C LEU A 32 -24.73 17.60 6.21
N LYS A 33 -24.34 18.82 5.78
CA LYS A 33 -23.17 19.54 6.33
C LYS A 33 -23.41 19.98 7.79
N GLU A 34 -24.66 20.21 8.17
CA GLU A 34 -25.06 20.62 9.53
C GLU A 34 -25.15 19.45 10.51
N ALA A 35 -25.02 18.20 10.03
CA ALA A 35 -25.09 17.03 10.89
C ALA A 35 -23.97 17.04 11.95
N PRO A 36 -24.25 16.58 13.19
CA PRO A 36 -23.22 16.47 14.22
C PRO A 36 -22.05 15.62 13.75
N LYS A 37 -20.81 16.10 13.96
CA LYS A 37 -19.58 15.41 13.53
C LYS A 37 -19.53 13.95 13.97
N SER A 38 -19.91 13.63 15.21
CA SER A 38 -19.92 12.26 15.73
C SER A 38 -20.89 11.35 14.97
N LEU A 39 -22.06 11.87 14.62
CA LEU A 39 -23.06 11.15 13.83
C LEU A 39 -22.59 10.96 12.38
N ALA A 40 -22.06 12.00 11.75
CA ALA A 40 -21.52 11.91 10.40
C ALA A 40 -20.41 10.84 10.33
N CYS A 41 -19.46 10.84 11.28
CA CYS A 41 -18.41 9.82 11.34
C CYS A 41 -18.98 8.40 11.51
N ASP A 42 -19.90 8.16 12.45
CA ASP A 42 -20.53 6.84 12.65
C ASP A 42 -21.20 6.33 11.37
N VAL A 43 -22.00 7.19 10.75
CA VAL A 43 -22.81 6.82 9.60
C VAL A 43 -21.92 6.57 8.38
N ILE A 44 -20.97 7.46 8.07
CA ILE A 44 -20.06 7.31 6.93
C ILE A 44 -19.21 6.03 7.06
N TYR A 45 -18.75 5.71 8.27
CA TYR A 45 -17.96 4.51 8.52
C TYR A 45 -18.80 3.22 8.41
N THR A 46 -20.01 3.20 8.98
CA THR A 46 -20.80 1.96 9.11
C THR A 46 -21.62 1.60 7.88
N THR A 47 -22.07 2.59 7.09
CA THR A 47 -23.09 2.37 6.05
C THR A 47 -22.58 2.47 4.62
N TYR A 48 -21.26 2.59 4.41
CA TYR A 48 -20.61 2.62 3.09
C TYR A 48 -21.12 3.71 2.12
N ILE A 49 -21.75 4.77 2.64
CA ILE A 49 -22.30 5.89 1.87
C ILE A 49 -21.25 6.51 0.94
N GLY A 50 -19.98 6.50 1.36
CA GLY A 50 -18.88 7.01 0.54
C GLY A 50 -18.75 6.36 -0.84
N LYS A 51 -19.16 5.09 -1.02
CA LYS A 51 -19.18 4.45 -2.35
C LYS A 51 -20.27 5.03 -3.25
N SER A 52 -21.42 5.33 -2.67
CA SER A 52 -22.59 5.92 -3.36
C SER A 52 -22.43 7.43 -3.61
N PHE A 53 -21.41 8.07 -3.04
CA PHE A 53 -21.16 9.49 -3.17
C PHE A 53 -20.66 9.91 -4.58
N SER A 54 -20.17 8.95 -5.36
CA SER A 54 -19.77 9.13 -6.77
C SER A 54 -20.89 9.74 -7.63
N VAL A 55 -22.16 9.42 -7.32
CA VAL A 55 -23.36 9.97 -7.99
C VAL A 55 -23.38 11.50 -8.00
N PHE A 56 -22.73 12.14 -7.03
CA PHE A 56 -22.70 13.59 -6.93
C PHE A 56 -21.42 14.23 -7.46
N ILE A 57 -20.28 13.58 -7.28
CA ILE A 57 -18.97 14.09 -7.75
C ILE A 57 -18.91 14.10 -9.28
N ASP A 58 -19.48 13.06 -9.91
CA ASP A 58 -19.45 12.89 -11.37
C ASP A 58 -20.69 13.49 -12.06
N HIS A 59 -21.53 14.22 -11.33
CA HIS A 59 -22.81 14.73 -11.84
C HIS A 59 -22.63 15.74 -12.99
N GLU A 60 -23.50 15.73 -14.00
CA GLU A 60 -23.40 16.62 -15.17
C GLU A 60 -23.46 18.10 -14.75
N ASN A 61 -24.37 18.45 -13.85
CA ASN A 61 -24.50 19.79 -13.30
C ASN A 61 -23.27 20.23 -12.46
N PRO A 62 -22.60 21.34 -12.83
CA PRO A 62 -21.38 21.79 -12.15
C PRO A 62 -21.62 22.26 -10.71
N LYS A 63 -22.81 22.77 -10.39
CA LYS A 63 -23.15 23.26 -9.05
C LYS A 63 -23.32 22.10 -8.06
N ILE A 64 -23.97 21.02 -8.50
CA ILE A 64 -24.05 19.77 -7.70
C ILE A 64 -22.63 19.27 -7.44
N ARG A 65 -21.79 19.17 -8.48
CA ARG A 65 -20.40 18.72 -8.34
C ARG A 65 -19.58 19.56 -7.35
N SER A 66 -19.64 20.89 -7.42
CA SER A 66 -18.90 21.76 -6.51
C SER A 66 -19.37 21.63 -5.06
N GLU A 67 -20.69 21.62 -4.83
CA GLU A 67 -21.25 21.47 -3.48
C GLU A 67 -20.97 20.10 -2.87
N SER A 68 -20.98 19.07 -3.71
CA SER A 68 -20.65 17.70 -3.33
C SER A 68 -19.19 17.58 -2.90
N LYS A 69 -18.29 18.24 -3.62
CA LYS A 69 -16.87 18.28 -3.25
C LYS A 69 -16.66 18.91 -1.88
N LEU A 70 -17.34 20.03 -1.59
CA LEU A 70 -17.27 20.67 -0.27
C LEU A 70 -17.78 19.77 0.85
N LEU A 71 -18.90 19.07 0.63
CA LEU A 71 -19.44 18.11 1.59
C LEU A 71 -18.49 16.92 1.80
N TRP A 72 -17.90 16.41 0.72
CA TRP A 72 -16.90 15.34 0.78
C TRP A 72 -15.66 15.74 1.56
N ASP A 73 -15.11 16.92 1.28
CA ASP A 73 -13.92 17.45 1.96
C ASP A 73 -14.18 17.66 3.45
N LEU A 74 -15.38 18.14 3.82
CA LEU A 74 -15.81 18.28 5.22
C LEU A 74 -15.85 16.92 5.93
N TRP A 75 -16.44 15.92 5.30
CA TRP A 75 -16.52 14.56 5.83
C TRP A 75 -15.15 13.88 5.93
N LEU A 76 -14.29 14.08 4.94
CA LEU A 76 -12.91 13.64 4.98
C LEU A 76 -12.17 14.31 6.14
N MET A 77 -12.33 15.63 6.32
CA MET A 77 -11.78 16.32 7.49
C MET A 77 -12.25 15.69 8.80
N TYR A 78 -13.52 15.32 8.92
CA TYR A 78 -14.06 14.70 10.13
C TYR A 78 -13.45 13.33 10.41
N LEU A 79 -13.32 12.46 9.39
CA LEU A 79 -12.71 11.14 9.51
C LEU A 79 -11.22 11.22 9.86
N TYR A 80 -10.48 12.17 9.27
CA TYR A 80 -9.02 12.23 9.39
C TYR A 80 -8.54 13.13 10.55
N ALA A 81 -9.35 14.08 11.02
CA ALA A 81 -9.02 14.89 12.20
C ALA A 81 -9.17 14.14 13.53
N THR A 82 -9.94 13.03 13.56
CA THR A 82 -10.06 12.16 14.74
C THR A 82 -9.01 11.05 14.69
N GLY A 83 -7.75 11.40 14.89
CA GLY A 83 -6.67 10.41 14.93
C GLY A 83 -6.76 9.49 16.16
N SER A 84 -7.37 8.30 16.06
CA SER A 84 -6.97 7.12 16.84
C SER A 84 -7.75 5.84 16.49
N LYS A 85 -6.98 4.77 16.20
CA LYS A 85 -7.30 3.35 16.41
C LYS A 85 -8.54 2.79 15.67
N GLN A 86 -8.38 2.54 14.38
CA GLN A 86 -8.63 1.22 13.76
C GLN A 86 -8.21 1.29 12.30
N SER A 87 -6.89 1.20 12.06
CA SER A 87 -6.33 1.09 10.72
C SER A 87 -6.58 -0.32 10.17
N ARG A 88 -7.83 -0.62 9.81
CA ARG A 88 -8.23 -1.76 8.97
C ARG A 88 -9.47 -1.34 8.20
N VAL A 89 -9.37 -1.45 6.88
CA VAL A 89 -10.43 -1.22 5.89
C VAL A 89 -10.60 0.25 5.50
N LEU A 90 -10.57 0.50 4.19
CA LEU A 90 -10.71 1.79 3.49
C LEU A 90 -9.41 2.59 3.24
N VAL A 91 -8.35 1.93 2.78
CA VAL A 91 -7.41 2.58 1.85
C VAL A 91 -7.93 2.38 0.44
N LYS A 92 -8.77 3.30 -0.03
CA LYS A 92 -9.08 3.50 -1.45
C LYS A 92 -9.32 4.98 -1.69
N ASP A 93 -8.25 5.75 -1.57
CA ASP A 93 -8.08 6.90 -2.44
C ASP A 93 -6.58 7.11 -2.71
N GLN A 94 -6.11 6.46 -3.76
CA GLN A 94 -4.89 6.85 -4.46
C GLN A 94 -5.24 6.78 -5.94
N ASN A 95 -4.76 7.76 -6.71
CA ASN A 95 -4.89 7.85 -8.17
C ASN A 95 -5.02 6.45 -8.79
N PRO A 96 -6.07 6.19 -9.59
CA PRO A 96 -6.27 4.85 -10.14
C PRO A 96 -5.03 4.45 -10.92
N VAL A 97 -4.36 3.37 -10.49
CA VAL A 97 -3.14 2.91 -11.13
C VAL A 97 -3.47 2.63 -12.59
N LYS A 98 -2.67 3.19 -13.51
CA LYS A 98 -2.84 2.97 -14.94
C LYS A 98 -2.95 1.48 -15.21
N LYS A 99 -4.07 1.04 -15.79
CA LYS A 99 -4.31 -0.37 -16.11
C LYS A 99 -3.56 -0.77 -17.37
N THR A 100 -3.25 -2.06 -17.47
CA THR A 100 -2.61 -2.70 -18.63
C THR A 100 -3.61 -3.43 -19.53
N GLY A 101 -4.81 -3.73 -19.02
CA GLY A 101 -5.76 -4.62 -19.68
C GLY A 101 -5.57 -6.10 -19.29
N ASP A 102 -4.47 -6.45 -18.63
CA ASP A 102 -4.25 -7.78 -18.04
C ASP A 102 -4.58 -7.76 -16.55
N SER A 103 -5.63 -8.49 -16.18
CA SER A 103 -6.12 -8.60 -14.79
C SER A 103 -5.04 -9.03 -13.79
N LYS A 104 -4.11 -9.91 -14.18
CA LYS A 104 -3.02 -10.37 -13.28
C LYS A 104 -1.99 -9.26 -13.07
N ARG A 105 -1.61 -8.54 -14.12
CA ARG A 105 -0.68 -7.41 -14.05
C ARG A 105 -1.28 -6.25 -13.26
N ASP A 106 -2.55 -5.97 -13.49
CA ASP A 106 -3.29 -4.94 -12.76
C ASP A 106 -3.39 -5.29 -11.26
N LYS A 107 -3.52 -6.58 -10.92
CA LYS A 107 -3.49 -7.01 -9.52
C LYS A 107 -2.12 -6.81 -8.86
N VAL A 108 -1.03 -7.07 -9.59
CA VAL A 108 0.33 -6.80 -9.10
C VAL A 108 0.52 -5.30 -8.86
N ARG A 109 0.06 -4.45 -9.79
CA ARG A 109 0.07 -2.98 -9.65
C ARG A 109 -0.69 -2.50 -8.43
N GLU A 110 -1.88 -3.04 -8.18
CA GLU A 110 -2.70 -2.70 -7.01
C GLU A 110 -2.00 -3.05 -5.69
N ILE A 111 -1.39 -4.24 -5.61
CA ILE A 111 -0.65 -4.66 -4.41
C ILE A 111 0.56 -3.76 -4.18
N LEU A 112 1.33 -3.46 -5.23
CA LEU A 112 2.50 -2.58 -5.13
C LEU A 112 2.10 -1.16 -4.70
N GLN A 113 1.06 -0.59 -5.31
CA GLN A 113 0.54 0.71 -4.93
C GLN A 113 0.17 0.70 -3.45
N THR A 114 -0.68 -0.24 -3.02
CA THR A 114 -1.15 -0.34 -1.63
C THR A 114 -0.01 -0.42 -0.64
N SER A 115 1.05 -1.17 -0.96
CA SER A 115 2.25 -1.25 -0.12
C SER A 115 2.98 0.10 -0.07
N LEU A 116 3.25 0.72 -1.22
CA LEU A 116 3.96 2.01 -1.30
C LEU A 116 3.18 3.17 -0.67
N SER A 117 1.84 3.11 -0.66
CA SER A 117 0.96 4.09 0.01
C SER A 117 1.25 4.21 1.51
N LYS A 118 1.70 3.13 2.15
CA LYS A 118 1.91 3.08 3.61
C LYS A 118 3.10 3.92 4.04
N VAL A 119 4.08 4.14 3.15
CA VAL A 119 5.36 4.80 3.46
C VAL A 119 5.16 6.20 4.04
N ALA A 120 4.15 6.94 3.57
CA ALA A 120 3.86 8.29 4.05
C ALA A 120 3.55 8.33 5.57
N ASN A 121 3.01 7.26 6.14
CA ASN A 121 2.69 7.12 7.55
C ASN A 121 3.82 6.47 8.37
N GLU A 122 4.77 5.81 7.72
CA GLU A 122 5.85 5.06 8.35
C GLU A 122 7.11 5.91 8.58
N VAL A 123 7.25 7.02 7.85
CA VAL A 123 8.41 7.92 7.95
C VAL A 123 8.18 8.99 9.03
N VAL A 124 9.02 8.94 10.07
CA VAL A 124 9.01 9.90 11.19
C VAL A 124 9.83 11.16 10.87
N ASN A 125 10.90 11.04 10.08
CA ASN A 125 11.78 12.16 9.75
C ASN A 125 11.10 13.14 8.77
N VAL A 126 11.00 14.42 9.16
CA VAL A 126 10.30 15.47 8.42
C VAL A 126 10.86 15.69 7.01
N GLU A 127 12.18 15.65 6.85
CA GLU A 127 12.84 15.88 5.55
C GLU A 127 12.61 14.70 4.59
N MET A 128 12.73 13.47 5.10
CA MET A 128 12.39 12.28 4.32
C MET A 128 10.90 12.20 3.99
N LYS A 129 10.02 12.70 4.87
CA LYS A 129 8.59 12.76 4.60
C LYS A 129 8.26 13.67 3.42
N LYS A 130 8.95 14.81 3.27
CA LYS A 130 8.79 15.68 2.08
C LYS A 130 9.15 14.95 0.79
N ARG A 131 10.29 14.24 0.76
CA ARG A 131 10.71 13.44 -0.41
C ARG A 131 9.70 12.34 -0.75
N VAL A 132 9.19 11.65 0.27
CA VAL A 132 8.18 10.59 0.08
C VAL A 132 6.85 11.16 -0.45
N VAL A 133 6.39 12.30 0.09
CA VAL A 133 5.14 12.94 -0.33
C VAL A 133 5.23 13.49 -1.75
N SER A 134 6.43 13.89 -2.22
CA SER A 134 6.63 14.30 -3.62
C SER A 134 6.57 13.16 -4.64
N CYS A 135 6.63 11.90 -4.20
CA CYS A 135 6.55 10.73 -5.08
C CYS A 135 5.10 10.24 -5.19
N ASP A 136 4.62 9.97 -6.41
CA ASP A 136 3.33 9.28 -6.62
C ASP A 136 3.53 7.75 -6.53
N PRO A 137 2.97 7.08 -5.50
CA PRO A 137 3.07 5.63 -5.35
C PRO A 137 2.52 4.85 -6.55
N SER A 138 1.53 5.40 -7.24
CA SER A 138 0.86 4.79 -8.39
C SER A 138 1.79 4.74 -9.60
N ILE A 139 2.53 5.82 -9.85
CA ILE A 139 3.52 5.90 -10.93
C ILE A 139 4.68 4.94 -10.68
N VAL A 140 5.17 4.91 -9.44
CA VAL A 140 6.25 3.99 -9.05
C VAL A 140 5.78 2.53 -9.16
N ALA A 141 4.55 2.21 -8.72
CA ALA A 141 3.99 0.87 -8.87
C ALA A 141 3.91 0.41 -10.33
N VAL A 142 3.51 1.28 -11.26
CA VAL A 142 3.49 1.00 -12.71
C VAL A 142 4.90 0.72 -13.22
N SER A 143 5.88 1.55 -12.83
CA SER A 143 7.28 1.41 -13.25
C SER A 143 7.87 0.08 -12.76
N VAL A 144 7.71 -0.21 -11.46
CA VAL A 144 8.20 -1.45 -10.84
C VAL A 144 7.55 -2.67 -11.47
N GLU A 145 6.23 -2.69 -11.63
CA GLU A 145 5.53 -3.81 -12.25
C GLU A 145 5.98 -4.02 -13.71
N SER A 146 6.19 -2.94 -14.46
CA SER A 146 6.65 -3.03 -15.85
C SER A 146 8.05 -3.63 -15.94
N ALA A 147 8.95 -3.27 -15.02
CA ALA A 147 10.28 -3.89 -14.91
C ALA A 147 10.20 -5.37 -14.51
N MET A 148 9.32 -5.71 -13.57
CA MET A 148 9.05 -7.10 -13.19
C MET A 148 8.55 -7.91 -14.38
N PHE A 149 7.56 -7.41 -15.12
CA PHE A 149 7.01 -8.11 -16.29
C PHE A 149 8.05 -8.26 -17.41
N LYS A 150 8.86 -7.23 -17.66
CA LYS A 150 9.93 -7.29 -18.68
C LYS A 150 10.98 -8.36 -18.36
N ARG A 151 11.32 -8.56 -17.09
CA ARG A 151 12.38 -9.51 -16.66
C ARG A 151 11.85 -10.90 -16.36
N LEU A 152 10.70 -10.98 -15.69
CA LEU A 152 10.13 -12.23 -15.22
C LEU A 152 9.14 -12.79 -16.22
N GLY A 153 8.43 -11.97 -16.99
CA GLY A 153 7.34 -12.40 -17.87
C GLY A 153 5.98 -12.44 -17.15
N CYS A 154 5.03 -13.18 -17.74
CA CYS A 154 3.69 -13.30 -17.21
C CYS A 154 3.66 -13.90 -15.79
N PHE A 155 2.68 -13.50 -14.97
CA PHE A 155 2.49 -14.08 -13.63
C PHE A 155 1.92 -15.52 -13.72
N MET A 156 2.73 -16.46 -14.20
CA MET A 156 2.40 -17.85 -14.55
C MET A 156 3.60 -18.76 -14.24
N GLY A 157 3.33 -20.02 -13.93
CA GLY A 157 4.38 -21.05 -13.80
C GLY A 157 5.49 -20.73 -12.78
N PRO A 158 6.77 -21.03 -13.08
CA PRO A 158 7.91 -20.84 -12.17
C PRO A 158 8.14 -19.38 -11.73
N GLN A 159 7.77 -18.42 -12.58
CA GLN A 159 7.95 -16.98 -12.35
C GLN A 159 7.11 -16.49 -11.17
N LYS A 160 5.98 -17.16 -10.88
CA LYS A 160 5.06 -16.85 -9.78
C LYS A 160 5.73 -16.86 -8.41
N ALA A 161 6.72 -17.72 -8.20
CA ALA A 161 7.45 -17.81 -6.93
C ALA A 161 8.24 -16.51 -6.65
N LYS A 162 8.90 -15.97 -7.68
CA LYS A 162 9.67 -14.72 -7.55
C LYS A 162 8.77 -13.52 -7.36
N TYR A 163 7.67 -13.42 -8.11
CA TYR A 163 6.67 -12.37 -7.89
C TYR A 163 6.11 -12.39 -6.47
N ARG A 164 5.68 -13.56 -5.97
CA ARG A 164 5.18 -13.69 -4.59
C ARG A 164 6.22 -13.25 -3.57
N SER A 165 7.47 -13.61 -3.77
CA SER A 165 8.57 -13.20 -2.90
C SER A 165 8.71 -11.68 -2.84
N ILE A 166 8.70 -11.00 -3.99
CA ILE A 166 8.84 -9.53 -4.05
C ILE A 166 7.62 -8.85 -3.42
N LEU A 167 6.41 -9.29 -3.77
CA LEU A 167 5.18 -8.73 -3.22
C LEU A 167 5.06 -8.93 -1.71
N PHE A 168 5.48 -10.10 -1.20
CA PHE A 168 5.51 -10.38 0.23
C PHE A 168 6.45 -9.43 0.97
N ASN A 169 7.69 -9.25 0.50
CA ASN A 169 8.65 -8.34 1.12
C ASN A 169 8.19 -6.88 1.06
N MET A 170 7.61 -6.45 -0.07
CA MET A 170 7.04 -5.10 -0.20
C MET A 170 5.87 -4.87 0.75
N GLY A 171 5.06 -5.90 1.00
CA GLY A 171 3.90 -5.84 1.90
C GLY A 171 4.22 -5.99 3.39
N ASP A 172 5.46 -6.33 3.76
CA ASP A 172 5.85 -6.64 5.14
C ASP A 172 5.88 -5.37 6.00
N SER A 173 4.93 -5.23 6.92
CA SER A 173 4.85 -4.10 7.84
C SER A 173 6.14 -3.86 8.64
N ASN A 174 6.94 -4.91 8.89
CA ASN A 174 8.20 -4.81 9.62
C ASN A 174 9.39 -4.33 8.77
N ASN A 175 9.18 -4.08 7.48
CA ASN A 175 10.19 -3.58 6.56
C ASN A 175 9.75 -2.27 5.84
N PRO A 176 9.57 -1.16 6.58
CA PRO A 176 9.24 0.13 5.98
C PRO A 176 10.40 0.69 5.14
N ASP A 177 11.64 0.31 5.44
CA ASP A 177 12.83 0.84 4.77
C ASP A 177 12.92 0.38 3.30
N LEU A 178 12.65 -0.90 3.01
CA LEU A 178 12.61 -1.40 1.64
C LEU A 178 11.56 -0.63 0.81
N ARG A 179 10.35 -0.46 1.35
CA ARG A 179 9.30 0.30 0.66
C ARG A 179 9.71 1.75 0.40
N ARG A 180 10.29 2.41 1.40
CA ARG A 180 10.81 3.78 1.28
C ARG A 180 11.86 3.90 0.18
N LYS A 181 12.85 3.00 0.17
CA LYS A 181 13.92 2.95 -0.84
C LYS A 181 13.36 2.78 -2.25
N VAL A 182 12.35 1.93 -2.43
CA VAL A 182 11.70 1.73 -3.72
C VAL A 182 10.88 2.97 -4.13
N LEU A 183 10.14 3.58 -3.20
CA LEU A 183 9.32 4.76 -3.49
C LEU A 183 10.15 5.97 -3.92
N ILE A 184 11.28 6.19 -3.26
CA ILE A 184 12.22 7.29 -3.55
C ILE A 184 13.06 7.01 -4.81
N GLY A 185 13.12 5.75 -5.26
CA GLY A 185 13.89 5.34 -6.43
C GLY A 185 15.34 4.95 -6.15
N GLU A 186 15.75 4.83 -4.87
CA GLU A 186 17.05 4.26 -4.48
C GLU A 186 17.18 2.80 -4.91
N ILE A 187 16.06 2.06 -4.89
CA ILE A 187 15.94 0.73 -5.49
C ILE A 187 14.95 0.81 -6.66
N ASN A 188 15.46 0.68 -7.88
CA ASN A 188 14.62 0.63 -9.07
C ASN A 188 14.01 -0.77 -9.28
N GLY A 189 12.99 -0.85 -10.16
CA GLY A 189 12.30 -2.10 -10.44
C GLY A 189 13.20 -3.20 -11.03
N GLU A 190 14.21 -2.84 -11.82
CA GLU A 190 15.16 -3.83 -12.37
C GLU A 190 16.02 -4.46 -11.29
N ARG A 191 16.56 -3.63 -10.39
CA ARG A 191 17.34 -4.08 -9.23
C ARG A 191 16.49 -4.96 -8.33
N LEU A 192 15.27 -4.53 -8.01
CA LEU A 192 14.34 -5.26 -7.13
C LEU A 192 14.09 -6.70 -7.61
N VAL A 193 14.01 -6.92 -8.92
CA VAL A 193 13.83 -8.27 -9.48
C VAL A 193 15.06 -9.15 -9.28
N THR A 194 16.26 -8.57 -9.38
CA THR A 194 17.53 -9.30 -9.26
C THR A 194 17.97 -9.55 -7.81
N MET A 195 17.47 -8.77 -6.86
CA MET A 195 17.80 -8.92 -5.44
C MET A 195 17.48 -10.34 -4.93
N LYS A 196 18.29 -10.81 -3.97
CA LYS A 196 18.04 -12.07 -3.27
C LYS A 196 17.03 -11.87 -2.15
N LYS A 197 16.41 -12.95 -1.67
CA LYS A 197 15.36 -12.87 -0.63
C LYS A 197 15.91 -12.28 0.67
N GLU A 198 17.16 -12.63 0.96
CA GLU A 198 17.87 -12.22 2.16
C GLU A 198 18.11 -10.70 2.12
N GLU A 199 18.56 -10.17 0.98
CA GLU A 199 18.83 -8.74 0.76
C GLU A 199 17.55 -7.87 0.79
N MET A 200 16.38 -8.46 0.55
CA MET A 200 15.09 -7.78 0.64
C MET A 200 14.51 -7.78 2.06
N GLY A 201 15.08 -8.53 3.01
CA GLY A 201 14.61 -8.55 4.40
C GLY A 201 14.85 -7.23 5.13
N SER A 202 14.26 -7.07 6.32
CA SER A 202 14.61 -5.95 7.20
C SER A 202 16.09 -6.06 7.62
N GLU A 203 16.71 -4.95 7.99
CA GLU A 203 18.13 -4.91 8.40
C GLU A 203 18.44 -5.94 9.51
N LYS A 204 17.53 -6.10 10.47
CA LYS A 204 17.62 -7.12 11.51
C LYS A 204 17.68 -8.54 10.93
N ILE A 205 16.80 -8.88 10.00
CA ILE A 205 16.77 -10.19 9.34
C ILE A 205 18.04 -10.40 8.51
N GLN A 206 18.52 -9.36 7.82
CA GLN A 206 19.76 -9.42 7.05
C GLN A 206 20.95 -9.75 7.94
N MET A 207 21.08 -9.07 9.08
CA MET A 207 22.13 -9.33 10.06
C MET A 207 22.06 -10.73 10.64
N GLU A 208 20.87 -11.20 11.03
CA GLU A 208 20.68 -12.56 11.56
C GLU A 208 21.07 -13.64 10.55
N VAL A 209 20.67 -13.47 9.28
CA VAL A 209 21.04 -14.39 8.20
C VAL A 209 22.55 -14.41 7.98
N GLU A 210 23.23 -13.26 8.03
CA GLU A 210 24.68 -13.21 7.86
C GLU A 210 25.42 -13.88 9.03
N GLN A 211 24.99 -13.65 10.27
CA GLN A 211 25.57 -14.32 11.44
C GLN A 211 25.40 -15.84 11.39
N ILE A 212 24.25 -16.34 10.92
CA ILE A 212 24.02 -17.78 10.74
C ILE A 212 24.98 -18.34 9.69
N LYS A 213 25.16 -17.66 8.56
CA LYS A 213 26.09 -18.06 7.50
C LYS A 213 27.53 -18.07 7.99
N GLU A 214 27.95 -17.05 8.73
CA GLU A 214 29.30 -16.97 9.27
C GLU A 214 29.57 -18.07 10.30
N LYS A 215 28.63 -18.33 11.22
CA LYS A 215 28.71 -19.45 12.15
C LYS A 215 28.77 -20.80 11.43
N ALA A 216 28.05 -20.97 10.34
CA ALA A 216 28.10 -22.18 9.53
C ALA A 216 29.45 -22.34 8.82
N ARG A 217 30.00 -21.26 8.22
CA ARG A 217 31.33 -21.25 7.61
C ARG A 217 32.41 -21.62 8.62
N PHE A 218 32.42 -20.96 9.79
CA PHE A 218 33.38 -21.23 10.85
C PHE A 218 33.35 -22.69 11.35
N LYS A 219 32.15 -23.27 11.47
CA LYS A 219 32.00 -24.69 11.83
C LYS A 219 32.58 -25.61 10.77
N GLU A 220 32.34 -25.34 9.49
CA GLU A 220 32.86 -26.15 8.40
C GLU A 220 34.39 -26.02 8.28
N ASP A 221 34.92 -24.80 8.37
CA ASP A 221 36.37 -24.57 8.35
C ASP A 221 37.07 -25.31 9.50
N ASN A 222 36.49 -25.29 10.70
CA ASN A 222 37.00 -26.07 11.82
C ASN A 222 36.90 -27.58 11.59
N ARG A 223 35.82 -28.06 10.96
CA ARG A 223 35.65 -29.47 10.61
C ARG A 223 36.69 -29.93 9.60
N ILE A 224 36.95 -29.13 8.55
CA ILE A 224 37.98 -29.38 7.54
C ILE A 224 39.36 -29.39 8.20
N LYS A 225 39.66 -28.39 9.04
CA LYS A 225 40.94 -28.30 9.75
C LYS A 225 41.17 -29.52 10.66
N MET A 226 40.15 -29.96 11.39
CA MET A 226 40.21 -31.18 12.20
C MET A 226 40.48 -32.43 11.35
N MET A 227 39.79 -32.56 10.22
CA MET A 227 39.96 -33.69 9.30
C MET A 227 41.39 -33.74 8.72
N CYS A 228 41.94 -32.59 8.30
CA CYS A 228 43.32 -32.52 7.82
C CYS A 228 44.34 -32.91 8.89
N MET A 229 44.17 -32.46 10.15
CA MET A 229 45.06 -32.83 11.25
C MET A 229 45.04 -34.33 11.56
N LEU A 230 43.88 -34.98 11.44
CA LEU A 230 43.74 -36.43 11.65
C LEU A 230 44.39 -37.24 10.50
N GLN A 231 44.30 -36.76 9.27
CA GLN A 231 44.99 -37.37 8.13
C GLN A 231 46.51 -37.27 8.26
N SER A 232 47.04 -36.09 8.58
CA SER A 232 48.49 -35.92 8.79
C SER A 232 49.04 -36.75 9.95
N SER A 233 48.25 -36.92 11.02
CA SER A 233 48.64 -37.80 12.13
C SER A 233 48.64 -39.28 11.74
N SER A 234 47.72 -39.71 10.87
CA SER A 234 47.67 -41.09 10.38
C SER A 234 48.83 -41.39 9.42
N ASP A 235 49.19 -40.43 8.56
CA ASP A 235 50.31 -40.57 7.62
C ASP A 235 51.67 -40.67 8.34
N MET A 236 51.83 -40.01 9.50
CA MET A 236 53.05 -40.11 10.32
C MET A 236 53.20 -41.43 11.10
N ILE A 237 52.12 -42.16 11.35
CA ILE A 237 52.16 -43.43 12.10
C ILE A 237 52.45 -44.62 11.17
N MET A 238 52.27 -44.44 9.85
CA MET A 238 52.42 -45.49 8.83
C MET A 238 53.80 -45.49 8.12
N THR A 239 54.71 -44.58 8.51
CA THR A 239 56.11 -44.50 8.03
C THR A 239 57.08 -44.89 9.13
#